data_AF-A0A955YWR7-F1
#
_entry.id   AF-A0A955YWR7-F1
#
_cell.length_a   1.000
_cell.length_b   1.000
_cell.length_c   1.000
_cell.angle_alpha   90.00
_cell.angle_beta   90.00
_cell.angle_gamma   90.00
#
_symmetry.space_group_name_H-M   'P 1'
#
loop_
_entity.id
_entity.type
_entity.pdbx_description
1 polymer ?
#
loop_
_entity_poly.entity_id
_entity_poly.type
_entity_poly.pdbx_seq_one_letter_code
_entity_poly.pdbx_strand_id
1 'polypeptide(L)' 'MSASDHHEVNYIEAASGLKSWLVTLDHKRIGIMYLISVLIAFLAGGIFALLIRTELLTPGKTIMDAEYYNQVFTL' A
#
# COMPACT_ATOMS: atom_id res chain seq x y z
N MET A 1 43.79 -14.10 -17.76
CA MET A 1 42.92 -12.94 -17.45
C MET A 1 41.54 -13.50 -17.13
N SER A 2 41.33 -13.95 -15.89
CA SER A 2 40.05 -14.56 -15.48
C SER A 2 39.09 -13.43 -15.14
N ALA A 3 38.05 -13.25 -15.96
CA ALA A 3 36.97 -12.34 -15.64
C ALA A 3 36.33 -12.83 -14.34
N SER A 4 36.44 -12.02 -13.29
CA SER A 4 35.68 -12.18 -12.07
C SER A 4 34.21 -11.93 -12.41
N ASP A 5 33.48 -13.02 -12.64
CA ASP A 5 32.03 -13.02 -12.76
C ASP A 5 31.46 -12.67 -11.37
N HIS A 6 31.31 -11.36 -11.13
CA HIS A 6 30.65 -10.83 -9.94
C HIS A 6 29.16 -11.09 -10.09
N HIS A 7 28.75 -12.31 -9.75
CA HIS A 7 27.35 -12.67 -9.60
C HIS A 7 26.80 -11.87 -8.41
N GLU A 8 26.30 -10.65 -8.68
CA GLU A 8 25.62 -9.83 -7.68
C GLU A 8 24.45 -10.65 -7.15
N VAL A 9 24.50 -10.98 -5.86
CA VAL A 9 23.49 -11.83 -5.23
C VAL A 9 22.16 -11.08 -5.29
N ASN A 10 21.27 -11.50 -6.20
CA ASN A 10 19.97 -10.86 -6.40
C ASN A 10 19.12 -11.04 -5.13
N TYR A 11 18.94 -9.95 -4.38
CA TYR A 11 18.08 -9.93 -3.20
C TYR A 11 16.63 -10.30 -3.55
N ILE A 12 16.19 -10.12 -4.79
CA ILE A 12 14.86 -10.52 -5.23
C ILE A 12 14.71 -12.06 -5.29
N GLU A 13 15.78 -12.79 -5.61
CA GLU A 13 15.77 -14.25 -5.85
C GLU A 13 16.23 -15.08 -4.63
N ALA A 14 17.00 -14.50 -3.71
CA ALA A 14 17.77 -15.25 -2.72
C ALA A 14 16.99 -15.96 -1.59
N ALA A 15 15.66 -15.90 -1.55
CA ALA A 15 14.91 -16.66 -0.54
C ALA A 15 13.48 -16.98 -0.97
N SER A 16 13.18 -18.27 -1.03
CA SER A 16 11.87 -18.83 -1.34
C SER A 16 10.85 -18.48 -0.25
N GLY A 17 10.04 -17.44 -0.47
CA GLY A 17 8.72 -17.29 0.14
C GLY A 17 8.47 -16.00 0.93
N LEU A 18 7.17 -15.69 1.08
CA LEU A 18 6.63 -14.55 1.85
C LEU A 18 7.18 -14.49 3.29
N LYS A 19 7.51 -15.64 3.89
CA LYS A 19 8.11 -15.74 5.23
C LYS A 19 9.51 -15.11 5.30
N SER A 20 10.31 -15.21 4.24
CA SER A 20 11.64 -14.59 4.20
C SER A 20 11.57 -13.08 4.01
N TRP A 21 10.52 -12.58 3.35
CA TRP A 21 10.28 -11.15 3.21
C TRP A 21 9.74 -10.54 4.52
N LEU A 22 8.89 -11.26 5.25
CA LEU A 22 8.35 -10.79 6.54
C LEU A 22 9.43 -10.74 7.64
N VAL A 23 10.39 -11.66 7.63
CA VAL A 23 11.47 -11.77 8.64
C VAL A 23 12.82 -11.41 8.01
N THR A 24 12.88 -10.23 7.39
CA THR A 24 14.08 -9.73 6.71
C THR A 24 14.61 -8.48 7.43
N LEU A 25 15.94 -8.32 7.50
CA LEU A 25 16.61 -7.14 8.09
C LEU A 25 17.20 -6.19 7.02
N ASP A 26 16.97 -6.49 5.74
CA ASP A 26 17.45 -5.68 4.61
C ASP A 26 16.56 -4.44 4.41
N HIS A 27 17.13 -3.26 4.64
CA HIS A 27 16.46 -1.96 4.48
C HIS A 27 15.91 -1.72 3.07
N LYS A 28 16.50 -2.30 2.01
CA LYS A 28 15.98 -2.18 0.64
C LYS A 28 14.65 -2.92 0.49
N ARG A 29 14.56 -4.12 1.06
CA ARG A 29 13.34 -4.95 1.04
C ARG A 29 12.25 -4.35 1.91
N ILE A 30 12.60 -3.90 3.12
CA ILE A 30 11.69 -3.20 4.03
C ILE A 30 11.13 -1.96 3.34
N GLY A 31 11.98 -1.16 2.68
CA GLY A 31 11.54 0.03 1.93
C GLY A 31 10.49 -0.29 0.86
N ILE A 32 10.68 -1.36 0.09
CA ILE A 32 9.71 -1.80 -0.94
C ILE A 32 8.39 -2.24 -0.29
N MET A 33 8.42 -2.99 0.81
CA MET A 33 7.20 -3.42 1.52
C MET A 33 6.41 -2.22 2.04
N TYR A 34 7.09 -1.22 2.63
CA TYR A 34 6.46 0.00 3.09
C TYR A 34 5.89 0.83 1.94
N LEU A 35 6.62 0.96 0.84
CA LEU A 35 6.13 1.68 -0.35
C LEU A 35 4.83 1.07 -0.86
N ILE A 36 4.78 -0.26 -1.02
CA ILE A 36 3.58 -0.98 -1.46
C ILE A 36 2.44 -0.79 -0.45
N SER A 37 2.72 -0.95 0.85
CA SER A 37 1.71 -0.82 1.90
C SER A 37 1.09 0.57 1.94
N VAL A 38 1.93 1.62 1.87
CA VAL A 38 1.48 3.01 1.84
C VAL A 38 0.71 3.31 0.56
N LEU A 39 1.13 2.78 -0.59
CA LEU A 39 0.41 2.96 -1.85
C LEU A 39 -1.01 2.36 -1.77
N ILE A 40 -1.16 1.19 -1.16
CA ILE A 40 -2.47 0.54 -0.95
C ILE A 40 -3.34 1.40 -0.02
N ALA A 41 -2.79 1.84 1.11
CA ALA A 41 -3.50 2.71 2.05
C ALA A 41 -3.90 4.05 1.40
N PHE A 42 -3.01 4.62 0.58
CA PHE A 42 -3.26 5.85 -0.17
C PHE A 42 -4.40 5.68 -1.18
N LEU A 43 -4.44 4.57 -1.92
CA LEU A 43 -5.53 4.29 -2.86
C LEU A 43 -6.85 4.08 -2.12
N ALA A 44 -6.86 3.34 -1.00
CA ALA A 44 -8.06 3.17 -0.18
C ALA A 44 -8.57 4.50 0.37
N GLY A 45 -7.69 5.32 0.97
CA GLY A 45 -8.03 6.67 1.44
C GLY A 45 -8.49 7.60 0.31
N GLY A 46 -7.87 7.49 -0.87
CA GLY A 46 -8.28 8.23 -2.07
C GLY A 46 -9.70 7.88 -2.52
N ILE A 47 -10.08 6.60 -2.48
CA ILE A 47 -11.44 6.16 -2.79
C ILE A 47 -12.44 6.73 -1.76
N PHE A 48 -12.13 6.66 -0.46
CA PHE A 48 -12.99 7.25 0.58
C PHE A 48 -13.15 8.77 0.41
N ALA A 49 -12.06 9.48 0.08
CA ALA A 49 -12.11 10.92 -0.19
C ALA A 49 -13.00 11.25 -1.40
N LEU A 50 -12.94 10.44 -2.46
CA LEU A 50 -13.82 10.59 -3.62
C LEU A 50 -15.29 10.33 -3.27
N LEU A 51 -15.59 9.31 -2.46
CA LEU A 51 -16.95 9.01 -2.00
C LEU A 51 -17.56 10.18 -1.19
N ILE A 52 -16.81 10.72 -0.23
CA ILE A 52 -17.21 11.91 0.53
C ILE A 52 -17.48 13.09 -0.41
N ARG A 53 -16.60 13.29 -1.40
CA ARG A 53 -16.76 14.39 -2.35
C ARG A 53 -17.99 14.19 -3.25
N THR A 54 -18.32 12.97 -3.64
CA THR A 54 -19.54 12.69 -4.43
C THR A 54 -20.82 12.90 -3.63
N GLU A 55 -20.83 12.61 -2.32
CA GLU A 55 -21.97 12.94 -1.44
C GLU A 55 -22.19 14.45 -1.36
N LEU A 56 -21.13 15.24 -1.19
CA LEU A 56 -21.23 16.71 -1.09
C LEU A 56 -21.65 17.41 -2.40
N LEU A 57 -21.64 16.72 -3.55
CA LEU A 57 -22.04 17.31 -4.85
C LEU A 57 -23.56 17.47 -4.99
N THR A 58 -24.35 16.73 -4.20
CA THR A 58 -25.83 16.78 -4.28
C THR A 58 -26.40 17.09 -2.90
N PRO A 59 -27.26 18.11 -2.73
CA PRO A 59 -27.87 18.40 -1.43
C PRO A 59 -28.96 17.35 -1.14
N GLY A 60 -28.63 16.30 -0.40
CA GLY A 60 -29.55 15.24 0.03
C GLY A 60 -28.89 13.86 0.12
N LYS A 61 -29.53 12.89 0.79
CA LYS A 61 -29.02 11.52 0.95
C LYS A 61 -28.91 10.83 -0.41
N THR A 62 -27.69 10.51 -0.85
CA THR A 62 -27.46 9.98 -2.21
C THR A 62 -26.92 8.53 -2.20
N ILE A 63 -25.89 8.21 -1.40
CA ILE A 63 -25.24 6.89 -1.34
C ILE A 63 -25.06 6.38 0.10
N MET A 64 -24.72 7.24 1.07
CA MET A 64 -24.41 6.84 2.45
C MET A 64 -25.35 7.53 3.43
N ASP A 65 -25.82 6.77 4.44
CA ASP A 65 -26.60 7.37 5.54
C ASP A 65 -25.70 8.23 6.44
N ALA A 66 -26.28 9.19 7.16
CA ALA A 66 -25.52 10.16 7.96
C ALA A 66 -24.58 9.49 8.98
N GLU A 67 -24.97 8.32 9.48
CA GLU A 67 -24.19 7.53 10.42
C GLU A 67 -22.97 6.86 9.77
N TYR A 68 -23.12 6.34 8.53
CA TYR A 68 -22.01 5.78 7.75
C TYR A 68 -21.03 6.86 7.31
N TYR A 69 -21.53 8.04 6.94
CA TYR A 69 -20.68 9.19 6.60
C TYR A 69 -19.77 9.58 7.77
N ASN A 70 -20.32 9.71 8.98
CA ASN A 70 -19.55 10.06 10.17
C ASN A 70 -18.49 9.00 10.52
N GLN A 71 -18.79 7.73 10.29
CA GLN A 71 -17.88 6.63 10.56
C GLN A 71 -16.72 6.59 9.55
N VAL A 72 -17.00 6.79 8.27
CA VAL A 72 -15.98 6.90 7.20
C VAL A 72 -15.15 8.18 7.32
N PHE A 73 -15.72 9.26 7.88
CA PHE A 73 -14.98 10.50 8.12
C PHE A 73 -13.96 10.38 9.27
N THR A 74 -14.21 9.48 10.24
CA THR A 74 -13.41 9.37 11.47
C THR A 74 -12.31 8.31 11.38
N LEU A 75 -12.55 7.22 10.64
CA LEU A 75 -11.63 6.09 10.47
C LEU A 75 -10.72 6.27 9.25
#